data_AF-A0A9D5ED93-F1
#
_entry.id   AF-A0A9D5ED93-F1
#
_cell.length_a   1.000
_cell.length_b   1.000
_cell.length_c   1.000
_cell.angle_alpha   90.00
_cell.angle_beta   90.00
_cell.angle_gamma   90.00
#
_symmetry.space_group_name_H-M   'P 1'
#
loop_
_entity.id
_entity.type
_entity.pdbx_description
1 polymer ?
#
loop_
_entity_poly.entity_id
_entity_poly.type
_entity_poly.pdbx_seq_one_letter_code
_entity_poly.pdbx_strand_id
1 'polypeptide(L)'
;MLLRGLAGVLGIWAIGAVTLRAVLVPAQFCPPVTPEGALSSAREAAAWIERAQKPDGSYLYEYNRDTGTESPDYNVVRHAGVTMSLYQLASVDESVLPAADRGLAWMRDNLARYDGWAALQDPRSGGIELGGSALMLAALAQRRLATDDPQYDGLMREVARFILVMQQDDGSFLLRWLPATRAPQPDQRSKYATGEAFWALAMMHRIFPDEGWDVPVRKVADYLSCCRDSVEEQKFPPWADQWAAYGLAEMAAWPGEGPHLNEANVAYTRSLADRFGFLVRVESQRRQDWFSDAIHGRQARAAGMGTWGEALDSLWRLAGDDPRLADIRDKVGERAVCTAGMLADRQVKTASTTEPLLGGWFTEGITRMDDQQHALSALLRSTEIIASRTKEPK
;
A
#
# COMPACT_ATOMS: atom_id res chain seq x y z
N MET A 1 -53.22 -22.67 -23.38
CA MET A 1 -51.96 -22.64 -24.15
C MET A 1 -51.08 -21.44 -23.79
N LEU A 2 -51.61 -20.20 -23.79
CA LEU A 2 -50.88 -18.98 -23.42
C LEU A 2 -50.17 -19.02 -22.05
N LEU A 3 -50.83 -19.52 -21.00
CA LEU A 3 -50.23 -19.63 -19.65
C LEU A 3 -49.02 -20.57 -19.58
N ARG A 4 -48.97 -21.63 -20.39
CA ARG A 4 -47.82 -22.56 -20.44
C ARG A 4 -46.65 -21.96 -21.21
N GLY A 5 -46.92 -21.19 -22.27
CA GLY A 5 -45.90 -20.43 -23.00
C GLY A 5 -45.27 -19.33 -22.14
N LEU A 6 -46.09 -18.60 -21.38
CA LEU A 6 -45.63 -17.57 -20.45
C LEU A 6 -44.77 -18.16 -19.32
N ALA A 7 -45.18 -19.28 -18.72
CA ALA A 7 -44.42 -19.97 -17.69
C ALA A 7 -43.05 -20.48 -18.20
N GLY A 8 -43.00 -20.98 -19.45
CA GLY A 8 -41.75 -21.41 -20.08
C GLY A 8 -40.78 -20.24 -20.32
N VAL A 9 -41.28 -19.11 -20.82
CA VAL A 9 -40.47 -17.89 -21.04
C VAL A 9 -39.97 -17.33 -19.71
N LEU A 10 -40.83 -17.24 -18.68
CA LEU A 10 -40.43 -16.81 -17.34
C LEU A 10 -39.39 -17.75 -16.71
N GLY A 11 -39.50 -19.06 -16.96
CA GLY A 11 -38.49 -20.04 -16.53
C GLY A 11 -37.11 -19.80 -17.16
N ILE A 12 -37.06 -19.53 -18.47
CA ILE A 12 -35.80 -19.22 -19.18
C ILE A 12 -35.19 -17.92 -18.64
N TRP A 13 -35.99 -16.86 -18.44
CA TRP A 13 -35.51 -15.62 -17.86
C TRP A 13 -35.02 -15.79 -16.42
N ALA A 14 -35.70 -16.60 -15.61
CA ALA A 14 -35.28 -16.90 -14.25
C ALA A 14 -33.94 -17.66 -14.24
N ILE A 15 -33.78 -18.69 -15.08
CA ILE A 15 -32.52 -19.44 -15.21
C ILE A 15 -31.41 -18.52 -15.72
N GLY A 16 -31.70 -17.68 -16.71
CA GLY A 16 -30.75 -16.69 -17.24
C GLY A 16 -30.30 -15.70 -16.17
N ALA A 17 -31.25 -15.16 -15.39
CA ALA A 17 -30.95 -14.23 -14.29
C ALA A 17 -30.16 -14.88 -13.16
N VAL A 18 -30.48 -16.13 -12.79
CA VAL A 18 -29.73 -16.90 -11.79
C VAL A 18 -28.31 -17.19 -12.29
N THR A 19 -28.16 -17.61 -13.55
CA THR A 19 -26.85 -17.88 -14.16
C THR A 19 -26.02 -16.62 -14.23
N LEU A 20 -26.59 -15.49 -14.69
CA LEU A 20 -25.93 -14.18 -14.71
C LEU A 20 -25.47 -13.76 -13.30
N ARG A 21 -26.33 -13.93 -12.29
CA ARG A 21 -26.02 -13.57 -10.90
C ARG A 21 -25.01 -14.50 -10.25
N ALA A 22 -24.97 -15.77 -10.65
CA ALA A 22 -24.01 -16.74 -10.11
C ALA A 22 -22.63 -16.63 -10.77
N VAL A 23 -22.57 -16.27 -12.06
CA VAL A 23 -21.34 -16.35 -12.88
C VAL A 23 -20.74 -14.98 -13.21
N LEU A 24 -21.55 -13.95 -13.43
CA LEU A 24 -21.07 -12.65 -13.92
C LEU A 24 -21.19 -11.54 -12.87
N VAL A 25 -22.18 -11.61 -11.97
CA VAL A 25 -22.38 -10.60 -10.92
C VAL A 25 -22.71 -11.25 -9.57
N PRO A 26 -21.76 -11.97 -8.94
CA PRO A 26 -21.97 -12.51 -7.61
C PRO A 26 -22.29 -11.40 -6.61
N ALA A 27 -23.00 -11.77 -5.54
CA ALA A 27 -23.17 -10.87 -4.41
C ALA A 27 -21.80 -10.57 -3.78
N GLN A 28 -21.55 -9.29 -3.52
CA GLN A 28 -20.37 -8.85 -2.80
C GLN A 28 -20.45 -9.32 -1.35
N PHE A 29 -19.35 -9.77 -0.80
CA PHE A 29 -19.17 -10.13 0.59
C PHE A 29 -18.16 -9.17 1.22
N CYS A 30 -18.68 -8.22 1.99
CA CYS A 30 -17.91 -7.23 2.75
C CYS A 30 -18.18 -7.49 4.24
N PRO A 31 -17.36 -8.30 4.93
CA PRO A 31 -17.55 -8.57 6.35
C PRO A 31 -17.65 -7.27 7.16
N PRO A 32 -18.54 -7.20 8.16
CA PRO A 32 -18.58 -6.04 9.05
C PRO A 32 -17.29 -5.97 9.87
N VAL A 33 -16.79 -4.75 10.08
CA VAL A 33 -15.63 -4.47 10.92
C VAL A 33 -15.88 -3.17 11.69
N THR A 34 -15.54 -3.15 12.98
CA THR A 34 -15.60 -1.94 13.81
C THR A 34 -14.25 -1.23 13.80
N PRO A 35 -14.17 0.07 14.17
CA PRO A 35 -12.89 0.75 14.30
C PRO A 35 -11.92 0.01 15.23
N GLU A 36 -12.41 -0.48 16.37
CA GLU A 36 -11.61 -1.25 17.33
C GLU A 36 -11.17 -2.60 16.75
N GLY A 37 -12.03 -3.26 15.97
CA GLY A 37 -11.71 -4.51 15.30
C GLY A 37 -10.61 -4.34 14.25
N ALA A 38 -10.68 -3.29 13.44
CA ALA A 38 -9.64 -2.96 12.46
C ALA A 38 -8.30 -2.63 13.15
N LEU A 39 -8.32 -1.80 14.20
CA LEU A 39 -7.12 -1.48 14.98
C LEU A 39 -6.53 -2.71 15.67
N SER A 40 -7.37 -3.60 16.23
CA SER A 40 -6.93 -4.85 16.82
C SER A 40 -6.24 -5.74 15.77
N SER A 41 -6.80 -5.86 14.56
CA SER A 41 -6.17 -6.63 13.49
C SER A 41 -4.84 -6.02 13.04
N ALA A 42 -4.71 -4.69 13.00
CA ALA A 42 -3.45 -4.03 12.72
C ALA A 42 -2.39 -4.30 13.81
N ARG A 43 -2.78 -4.28 15.09
CA ARG A 43 -1.91 -4.66 16.23
C ARG A 43 -1.47 -6.11 16.16
N GLU A 44 -2.36 -7.03 15.80
CA GLU A 44 -2.00 -8.45 15.62
C GLU A 44 -0.99 -8.65 14.48
N ALA A 45 -1.10 -7.88 13.40
CA ALA A 45 -0.11 -7.87 12.32
C ALA A 45 1.26 -7.36 12.81
N ALA A 46 1.28 -6.29 13.61
CA ALA A 46 2.51 -5.78 14.23
C ALA A 46 3.13 -6.79 15.20
N ALA A 47 2.31 -7.46 16.02
CA ALA A 47 2.76 -8.50 16.92
C ALA A 47 3.31 -9.73 16.17
N TRP A 48 2.75 -10.07 15.01
CA TRP A 48 3.35 -11.05 14.10
C TRP A 48 4.74 -10.61 13.65
N ILE A 49 4.88 -9.35 13.21
CA ILE A 49 6.16 -8.80 12.71
C ILE A 49 7.22 -8.83 13.80
N GLU A 50 6.84 -8.44 15.03
CA GLU A 50 7.74 -8.46 16.18
C GLU A 50 8.21 -9.87 16.52
N ARG A 51 7.30 -10.85 16.60
CA ARG A 51 7.66 -12.26 16.84
C ARG A 51 8.56 -12.83 15.74
N ALA A 52 8.36 -12.37 14.51
CA ALA A 52 9.09 -12.82 13.35
C ALA A 52 10.38 -12.00 13.07
N GLN A 53 10.72 -11.04 13.94
CA GLN A 53 11.94 -10.24 13.81
C GLN A 53 13.13 -10.95 14.44
N LYS A 54 14.26 -10.94 13.73
CA LYS A 54 15.52 -11.56 14.16
C LYS A 54 16.31 -10.61 15.08
N PRO A 55 17.25 -11.13 15.88
CA PRO A 55 18.05 -10.31 16.79
C PRO A 55 18.86 -9.20 16.12
N ASP A 56 19.22 -9.35 14.83
CA ASP A 56 19.93 -8.35 14.04
C ASP A 56 19.00 -7.23 13.51
N GLY A 57 17.69 -7.31 13.78
CA GLY A 57 16.69 -6.35 13.31
C GLY A 57 16.06 -6.70 11.96
N SER A 58 16.58 -7.71 11.24
CA SER A 58 15.96 -8.19 10.00
C SER A 58 14.66 -8.97 10.28
N TYR A 59 13.65 -8.81 9.44
CA TYR A 59 12.40 -9.58 9.56
C TYR A 59 12.49 -10.96 8.89
N LEU A 60 11.64 -11.90 9.28
CA LEU A 60 11.32 -13.07 8.46
C LEU A 60 10.72 -12.60 7.13
N TYR A 61 11.28 -13.04 6.00
CA TYR A 61 10.79 -12.64 4.68
C TYR A 61 9.57 -13.43 4.23
N GLU A 62 9.69 -14.75 4.20
CA GLU A 62 8.64 -15.66 3.75
C GLU A 62 8.68 -16.92 4.60
N TYR A 63 7.49 -17.41 4.96
CA TYR A 63 7.30 -18.64 5.71
C TYR A 63 6.23 -19.50 5.05
N ASN A 64 6.57 -20.77 4.82
CA ASN A 64 5.65 -21.80 4.38
C ASN A 64 5.25 -22.66 5.58
N ARG A 65 3.97 -22.63 5.93
CA ARG A 65 3.44 -23.36 7.08
C ARG A 65 3.22 -24.85 6.82
N ASP A 66 3.07 -25.25 5.55
CA ASP A 66 2.83 -26.64 5.17
C ASP A 66 4.13 -27.47 5.29
N THR A 67 5.27 -26.83 5.07
CA THR A 67 6.62 -27.41 5.24
C THR A 67 7.32 -26.98 6.53
N GLY A 68 6.85 -25.93 7.20
CA GLY A 68 7.50 -25.36 8.38
C GLY A 68 8.83 -24.67 8.08
N THR A 69 9.00 -24.12 6.87
CA THR A 69 10.28 -23.59 6.39
C THR A 69 10.24 -22.09 6.12
N GLU A 70 11.30 -21.40 6.53
CA GLU A 70 11.58 -20.01 6.14
C GLU A 70 12.34 -19.97 4.81
N SER A 71 12.03 -19.00 3.95
CA SER A 71 12.84 -18.75 2.75
C SER A 71 14.22 -18.20 3.14
N PRO A 72 15.32 -18.68 2.54
CA PRO A 72 16.64 -18.08 2.73
C PRO A 72 16.74 -16.70 2.07
N ASP A 73 15.84 -16.35 1.15
CA ASP A 73 15.88 -15.09 0.40
C ASP A 73 15.59 -13.87 1.29
N TYR A 74 15.93 -12.69 0.77
CA TYR A 74 15.62 -11.44 1.45
C TYR A 74 15.30 -10.33 0.47
N ASN A 75 14.41 -9.43 0.87
CA ASN A 75 14.06 -8.26 0.08
C ASN A 75 14.14 -7.01 0.94
N VAL A 76 15.15 -6.17 0.68
CA VAL A 76 15.40 -4.94 1.43
C VAL A 76 14.33 -3.87 1.24
N VAL A 77 13.65 -3.87 0.08
CA VAL A 77 12.52 -2.96 -0.18
C VAL A 77 11.37 -3.28 0.77
N ARG A 78 11.05 -4.57 0.92
CA ARG A 78 10.02 -5.01 1.87
C ARG A 78 10.42 -4.81 3.32
N HIS A 79 11.71 -4.95 3.67
CA HIS A 79 12.20 -4.60 5.01
C HIS A 79 11.86 -3.14 5.35
N ALA A 80 12.17 -2.23 4.43
CA ALA A 80 11.89 -0.81 4.60
C ALA A 80 10.38 -0.54 4.71
N GLY A 81 9.58 -1.19 3.87
CA GLY A 81 8.11 -1.10 3.92
C GLY A 81 7.50 -1.61 5.23
N VAL A 82 7.95 -2.76 5.76
CA VAL A 82 7.50 -3.29 7.05
C VAL A 82 7.83 -2.31 8.17
N THR A 83 9.06 -1.80 8.21
CA THR A 83 9.49 -0.80 9.19
C THR A 83 8.65 0.47 9.10
N MET A 84 8.33 0.93 7.88
CA MET A 84 7.42 2.05 7.64
C MET A 84 6.02 1.78 8.24
N SER A 85 5.44 0.60 8.02
CA SER A 85 4.11 0.25 8.55
C SER A 85 4.07 0.20 10.08
N LEU A 86 5.15 -0.25 10.73
CA LEU A 86 5.25 -0.20 12.19
C LEU A 86 5.29 1.25 12.70
N TYR A 87 6.01 2.15 12.04
CA TYR A 87 5.98 3.57 12.41
C TYR A 87 4.64 4.25 12.14
N GLN A 88 3.89 3.82 11.12
CA GLN A 88 2.51 4.29 10.95
C GLN A 88 1.67 3.92 12.17
N LEU A 89 1.75 2.68 12.66
CA LEU A 89 1.03 2.24 13.86
C LEU A 89 1.53 2.94 15.14
N ALA A 90 2.83 3.27 15.22
CA ALA A 90 3.39 3.98 16.35
C ALA A 90 2.72 5.34 16.63
N SER A 91 2.07 5.96 15.63
CA SER A 91 1.28 7.19 15.82
C SER A 91 0.08 7.05 16.76
N VAL A 92 -0.40 5.82 17.00
CA VAL A 92 -1.52 5.52 17.91
C VAL A 92 -1.18 4.43 18.93
N ASP A 93 -0.02 3.79 18.81
CA ASP A 93 0.44 2.72 19.68
C ASP A 93 1.97 2.66 19.72
N GLU A 94 2.57 3.45 20.63
CA GLU A 94 4.04 3.53 20.77
C GLU A 94 4.70 2.20 21.20
N SER A 95 3.94 1.19 21.63
CA SER A 95 4.50 -0.10 22.04
C SER A 95 5.26 -0.82 20.93
N VAL A 96 4.99 -0.48 19.66
CA VAL A 96 5.65 -1.08 18.49
C VAL A 96 6.99 -0.43 18.15
N LEU A 97 7.34 0.71 18.77
CA LEU A 97 8.58 1.45 18.51
C LEU A 97 9.84 0.59 18.65
N PRO A 98 10.02 -0.26 19.69
CA PRO A 98 11.22 -1.08 19.80
C PRO A 98 11.43 -2.02 18.60
N ALA A 99 10.37 -2.58 18.02
CA ALA A 99 10.47 -3.42 16.84
C ALA A 99 10.80 -2.60 15.58
N ALA A 100 10.16 -1.44 15.42
CA ALA A 100 10.43 -0.51 14.33
C ALA A 100 11.86 0.05 14.37
N ASP A 101 12.35 0.45 15.54
CA ASP A 101 13.70 0.99 15.74
C ASP A 101 14.78 -0.07 15.47
N ARG A 102 14.54 -1.36 15.77
CA ARG A 102 15.44 -2.45 15.38
C ARG A 102 15.52 -2.62 13.85
N GLY A 103 14.39 -2.53 13.15
CA GLY A 103 14.37 -2.54 11.68
C GLY A 103 15.10 -1.32 11.10
N LEU A 104 14.87 -0.13 11.66
CA LEU A 104 15.59 1.07 11.25
C LEU A 104 17.09 0.98 11.52
N ALA A 105 17.51 0.42 12.66
CA ALA A 105 18.91 0.17 12.96
C ALA A 105 19.55 -0.74 11.90
N TRP A 106 18.90 -1.83 11.53
CA TRP A 106 19.34 -2.69 10.44
C TRP A 106 19.52 -1.92 9.12
N MET A 107 18.56 -1.07 8.73
CA MET A 107 18.70 -0.26 7.51
C MET A 107 19.87 0.73 7.60
N ARG A 108 20.08 1.35 8.76
CA ARG A 108 21.17 2.32 8.99
C ARG A 108 22.56 1.68 8.90
N ASP A 109 22.69 0.44 9.38
CA ASP A 109 23.94 -0.32 9.31
C ASP A 109 24.27 -0.77 7.87
N ASN A 110 23.29 -0.73 6.96
CA ASN A 110 23.41 -1.15 5.57
C ASN A 110 23.26 0.02 4.58
N LEU A 111 23.73 1.22 4.97
CA LEU A 111 23.73 2.39 4.09
C LEU A 111 24.98 2.45 3.21
N ALA A 112 24.76 2.69 1.93
CA ALA A 112 25.76 3.21 1.02
C ALA A 112 25.77 4.74 1.07
N ARG A 113 26.96 5.37 1.08
CA ARG A 113 27.12 6.83 1.09
C ARG A 113 28.06 7.28 -0.02
N TYR A 114 27.62 8.23 -0.82
CA TYR A 114 28.39 8.86 -1.90
C TYR A 114 27.98 10.32 -2.02
N ASP A 115 28.94 11.20 -2.33
CA ASP A 115 28.68 12.58 -2.78
C ASP A 115 27.57 13.33 -2.00
N GLY A 116 27.55 13.16 -0.68
CA GLY A 116 26.60 13.81 0.24
C GLY A 116 25.20 13.18 0.32
N TRP A 117 24.91 12.09 -0.38
CA TRP A 117 23.68 11.32 -0.27
C TRP A 117 23.92 9.94 0.39
N ALA A 118 22.84 9.33 0.86
CA ALA A 118 22.82 7.99 1.45
C ALA A 118 21.72 7.14 0.80
N ALA A 119 21.94 5.84 0.63
CA ALA A 119 20.96 4.92 0.07
C ALA A 119 20.99 3.59 0.81
N LEU A 120 19.84 2.94 0.94
CA LEU A 120 19.77 1.59 1.47
C LEU A 120 20.41 0.62 0.45
N GLN A 121 21.43 -0.10 0.91
CA GLN A 121 22.11 -1.12 0.12
C GLN A 121 21.70 -2.50 0.62
N ASP A 122 21.48 -3.43 -0.31
CA ASP A 122 21.32 -4.83 0.04
C ASP A 122 22.70 -5.41 0.44
N PRO A 123 22.89 -5.83 1.71
CA PRO A 123 24.17 -6.38 2.15
C PRO A 123 24.55 -7.70 1.47
N ARG A 124 23.58 -8.40 0.87
CA ARG A 124 23.83 -9.69 0.21
C ARG A 124 24.30 -9.52 -1.24
N SER A 125 23.63 -8.65 -1.99
CA SER A 125 23.93 -8.43 -3.41
C SER A 125 24.82 -7.20 -3.67
N GLY A 126 24.95 -6.30 -2.70
CA GLY A 126 25.53 -4.96 -2.89
C GLY A 126 24.65 -4.03 -3.71
N GLY A 127 23.44 -4.45 -4.08
CA GLY A 127 22.51 -3.70 -4.91
C GLY A 127 21.95 -2.47 -4.20
N ILE A 128 21.84 -1.36 -4.93
CA ILE A 128 21.23 -0.12 -4.45
C ILE A 128 20.02 0.18 -5.34
N GLU A 129 18.83 0.01 -4.78
CA GLU A 129 17.57 0.18 -5.49
C GLU A 129 16.78 1.36 -4.91
N LEU A 130 16.10 2.08 -5.80
CA LEU A 130 15.29 3.25 -5.45
C LEU A 130 14.23 2.92 -4.39
N GLY A 131 13.49 1.83 -4.58
CA GLY A 131 12.35 1.50 -3.73
C GLY A 131 12.73 1.29 -2.26
N GLY A 132 13.88 0.65 -2.01
CA GLY A 132 14.38 0.43 -0.65
C GLY A 132 14.72 1.74 0.06
N SER A 133 15.36 2.67 -0.66
CA SER A 133 15.69 3.99 -0.12
C SER A 133 14.45 4.89 0.02
N ALA A 134 13.51 4.81 -0.92
CA ALA A 134 12.24 5.53 -0.85
C ALA A 134 11.40 5.10 0.35
N LEU A 135 11.23 3.78 0.57
CA LEU A 135 10.51 3.28 1.73
C LEU A 135 11.27 3.48 3.04
N MET A 136 12.61 3.53 3.03
CA MET A 136 13.39 3.92 4.20
C MET A 136 13.14 5.39 4.56
N LEU A 137 13.11 6.28 3.56
CA LEU A 137 12.76 7.69 3.77
C LEU A 137 11.32 7.83 4.29
N ALA A 138 10.38 7.07 3.73
CA ALA A 138 9.02 7.01 4.25
C ALA A 138 8.96 6.53 5.70
N ALA A 139 9.73 5.49 6.07
CA ALA A 139 9.82 5.02 7.45
C ALA A 139 10.37 6.11 8.39
N LEU A 140 11.43 6.81 8.00
CA LEU A 140 11.99 7.92 8.76
C LEU A 140 10.99 9.07 8.93
N ALA A 141 10.26 9.43 7.87
CA ALA A 141 9.22 10.45 7.91
C ALA A 141 8.07 10.05 8.85
N GLN A 142 7.57 8.81 8.76
CA GLN A 142 6.54 8.29 9.65
C GLN A 142 7.01 8.28 11.11
N ARG A 143 8.26 7.87 11.37
CA ARG A 143 8.86 7.97 12.72
C ARG A 143 8.88 9.40 13.21
N ARG A 144 9.37 10.35 12.39
CA ARG A 144 9.45 11.77 12.73
C ARG A 144 8.08 12.36 13.07
N LEU A 145 7.03 11.94 12.36
CA LEU A 145 5.64 12.33 12.62
C LEU A 145 5.05 11.68 13.88
N ALA A 146 5.37 10.41 14.14
CA ALA A 146 4.85 9.67 15.29
C ALA A 146 5.51 10.06 16.62
N THR A 147 6.78 10.47 16.60
CA THR A 147 7.60 10.67 17.83
C THR A 147 8.00 12.12 18.09
N ASP A 148 7.79 13.00 17.11
CA ASP A 148 8.32 14.37 17.06
C ASP A 148 9.87 14.48 17.19
N ASP A 149 10.59 13.37 17.10
CA ASP A 149 12.03 13.30 17.36
C ASP A 149 12.86 13.59 16.09
N PRO A 150 13.65 14.69 16.05
CA PRO A 150 14.38 15.13 14.87
C PRO A 150 15.74 14.45 14.67
N GLN A 151 16.11 13.45 15.48
CA GLN A 151 17.47 12.89 15.46
C GLN A 151 17.92 12.35 14.08
N TYR A 152 16.98 12.00 13.21
CA TYR A 152 17.25 11.47 11.87
C TYR A 152 16.98 12.46 10.73
N ASP A 153 16.67 13.72 11.01
CA ASP A 153 16.38 14.74 9.99
C ASP A 153 17.56 14.92 9.00
N GLY A 154 18.80 14.78 9.48
CA GLY A 154 19.99 14.80 8.63
C GLY A 154 20.02 13.62 7.64
N LEU A 155 19.74 12.42 8.13
CA LEU A 155 19.68 11.20 7.31
C LEU A 155 18.53 11.26 6.30
N MET A 156 17.37 11.80 6.68
CA MET A 156 16.24 12.02 5.75
C MET A 156 16.67 12.84 4.53
N ARG A 157 17.38 13.95 4.74
CA ARG A 157 17.90 14.78 3.63
C ARG A 157 18.95 14.07 2.79
N GLU A 158 19.78 13.22 3.37
CA GLU A 158 20.76 12.42 2.62
C GLU A 158 20.08 11.38 1.73
N VAL A 159 19.05 10.70 2.25
CA VAL A 159 18.28 9.71 1.48
C VAL A 159 17.41 10.38 0.41
N ALA A 160 16.79 11.51 0.72
CA ALA A 160 16.04 12.30 -0.27
C ALA A 160 16.94 12.76 -1.43
N ARG A 161 18.18 13.17 -1.15
CA ARG A 161 19.16 13.52 -2.19
C ARG A 161 19.50 12.32 -3.09
N PHE A 162 19.63 11.11 -2.56
CA PHE A 162 19.80 9.91 -3.39
C PHE A 162 18.59 9.69 -4.30
N ILE A 163 17.36 9.84 -3.79
CA ILE A 163 16.16 9.72 -4.61
C ILE A 163 16.20 10.72 -5.77
N LEU A 164 16.61 11.97 -5.53
CA LEU A 164 16.75 12.97 -6.59
C LEU A 164 17.85 12.64 -7.62
N VAL A 165 18.93 11.96 -7.23
CA VAL A 165 19.95 11.45 -8.18
C VAL A 165 19.33 10.46 -9.18
N MET A 166 18.27 9.74 -8.78
CA MET A 166 17.57 8.79 -9.63
C MET A 166 16.48 9.43 -10.50
N GLN A 167 16.10 10.69 -10.24
CA GLN A 167 15.02 11.38 -10.95
C GLN A 167 15.47 11.79 -12.36
N GLN A 168 14.59 11.60 -13.33
CA GLN A 168 14.75 12.04 -14.72
C GLN A 168 14.06 13.41 -14.94
N ASP A 169 14.41 14.08 -16.03
CA ASP A 169 13.86 15.41 -16.35
C ASP A 169 12.34 15.41 -16.50
N ASP A 170 11.77 14.30 -16.99
CA ASP A 170 10.33 14.09 -17.16
C ASP A 170 9.58 13.77 -15.86
N GLY A 171 10.28 13.67 -14.72
CA GLY A 171 9.73 13.32 -13.41
C GLY A 171 9.70 11.83 -13.10
N SER A 172 10.01 10.96 -14.07
CA SER A 172 10.17 9.51 -13.83
C SER A 172 11.43 9.23 -13.00
N PHE A 173 11.56 8.01 -12.48
CA PHE A 173 12.75 7.58 -11.77
C PHE A 173 13.36 6.30 -12.34
N LEU A 174 14.69 6.21 -12.29
CA LEU A 174 15.42 4.98 -12.58
C LEU A 174 15.44 4.05 -11.36
N LEU A 175 15.45 2.75 -11.59
CA LEU A 175 15.31 1.74 -10.55
C LEU A 175 16.59 1.52 -9.73
N ARG A 176 17.74 1.44 -10.40
CA ARG A 176 18.97 0.92 -9.78
C ARG A 176 20.13 1.88 -9.95
N TRP A 177 20.91 2.08 -8.90
CA TRP A 177 22.18 2.79 -8.97
C TRP A 177 23.35 1.81 -9.03
N LEU A 178 24.36 2.10 -9.86
CA LEU A 178 25.48 1.21 -10.14
C LEU A 178 26.76 1.71 -9.45
N PRO A 179 27.26 1.03 -8.39
CA PRO A 179 28.50 1.42 -7.72
C PRO A 179 29.73 1.47 -8.61
N ALA A 180 29.80 0.59 -9.61
CA ALA A 180 30.94 0.49 -10.52
C ALA A 180 31.11 1.73 -11.40
N THR A 181 30.00 2.32 -11.87
CA THR A 181 30.00 3.49 -12.76
C THR A 181 29.64 4.79 -12.02
N ARG A 182 29.24 4.70 -10.76
CA ARG A 182 28.72 5.80 -9.94
C ARG A 182 27.57 6.56 -10.61
N ALA A 183 26.70 5.83 -11.28
CA ALA A 183 25.58 6.41 -12.02
C ALA A 183 24.31 5.54 -11.90
N PRO A 184 23.12 6.13 -12.03
CA PRO A 184 21.89 5.37 -12.26
C PRO A 184 22.04 4.45 -13.48
N GLN A 185 21.48 3.25 -13.39
CA GLN A 185 21.36 2.33 -14.51
C GLN A 185 20.36 2.90 -15.53
N PRO A 186 20.77 3.18 -16.79
CA PRO A 186 19.87 3.70 -17.80
C PRO A 186 18.72 2.74 -18.11
N ASP A 187 17.58 3.30 -18.52
CA ASP A 187 16.42 2.61 -19.10
C ASP A 187 15.75 1.53 -18.23
N GLN A 188 16.15 1.39 -16.96
CA GLN A 188 15.50 0.48 -16.03
C GLN A 188 14.56 1.26 -15.10
N ARG A 189 13.25 1.02 -15.24
CA ARG A 189 12.21 1.58 -14.37
C ARG A 189 11.50 0.47 -13.58
N SER A 190 10.76 0.88 -12.54
CA SER A 190 9.93 -0.01 -11.74
C SER A 190 8.51 0.52 -11.64
N LYS A 191 7.55 -0.40 -11.75
CA LYS A 191 6.11 -0.12 -11.59
C LYS A 191 5.72 0.36 -10.19
N TYR A 192 6.62 0.24 -9.22
CA TYR A 192 6.37 0.58 -7.82
C TYR A 192 7.27 1.72 -7.35
N ALA A 193 8.56 1.70 -7.70
CA ALA A 193 9.56 2.57 -7.08
C ALA A 193 9.35 4.06 -7.39
N THR A 194 8.81 4.40 -8.57
CA THR A 194 8.45 5.79 -8.92
C THR A 194 7.38 6.33 -7.95
N GLY A 195 6.35 5.54 -7.65
CA GLY A 195 5.31 5.92 -6.69
C GLY A 195 5.84 5.97 -5.25
N GLU A 196 6.69 5.02 -4.86
CA GLU A 196 7.33 5.01 -3.53
C GLU A 196 8.16 6.28 -3.31
N ALA A 197 8.99 6.64 -4.30
CA ALA A 197 9.80 7.85 -4.29
C ALA A 197 8.94 9.12 -4.25
N PHE A 198 7.85 9.15 -5.02
CA PHE A 198 6.90 10.26 -5.02
C PHE A 198 6.32 10.50 -3.63
N TRP A 199 5.78 9.48 -2.97
CA TRP A 199 5.21 9.65 -1.65
C TRP A 199 6.25 10.06 -0.61
N ALA A 200 7.44 9.44 -0.63
CA ALA A 200 8.51 9.77 0.30
C ALA A 200 8.98 11.23 0.18
N LEU A 201 9.12 11.74 -1.05
CA LEU A 201 9.46 13.14 -1.30
C LEU A 201 8.29 14.08 -0.95
N ALA A 202 7.04 13.66 -1.14
CA ALA A 202 5.88 14.47 -0.74
C ALA A 202 5.85 14.69 0.78
N MET A 203 6.21 13.67 1.57
CA MET A 203 6.37 13.79 3.02
C MET A 203 7.57 14.68 3.38
N MET A 204 8.67 14.63 2.62
CA MET A 204 9.81 15.55 2.83
C MET A 204 9.38 17.00 2.71
N HIS A 205 8.55 17.35 1.72
CA HIS A 205 8.04 18.72 1.61
C HIS A 205 7.13 19.10 2.78
N ARG A 206 6.27 18.20 3.25
CA ARG A 206 5.45 18.49 4.44
C ARG A 206 6.29 18.77 5.68
N ILE A 207 7.34 17.99 5.91
CA ILE A 207 8.19 18.10 7.11
C ILE A 207 9.15 19.29 7.00
N PHE A 208 9.66 19.57 5.79
CA PHE A 208 10.61 20.65 5.51
C PHE A 208 10.12 21.53 4.35
N PRO A 209 9.05 22.33 4.56
CA PRO A 209 8.38 23.05 3.47
C PRO A 209 9.28 24.09 2.77
N ASP A 210 10.22 24.69 3.50
CA ASP A 210 11.08 25.76 2.98
C ASP A 210 12.32 25.26 2.23
N GLU A 211 12.49 23.94 2.07
CA GLU A 211 13.69 23.35 1.44
C GLU A 211 13.51 23.05 -0.05
N GLY A 212 12.38 23.42 -0.66
CA GLY A 212 12.15 23.29 -2.11
C GLY A 212 11.89 21.87 -2.60
N TRP A 213 11.52 20.96 -1.69
CA TRP A 213 11.17 19.58 -2.04
C TRP A 213 9.88 19.47 -2.90
N ASP A 214 9.06 20.51 -2.99
CA ASP A 214 7.85 20.51 -3.81
C ASP A 214 8.14 20.45 -5.31
N VAL A 215 9.20 21.10 -5.77
CA VAL A 215 9.58 21.14 -7.20
C VAL A 215 9.78 19.74 -7.79
N PRO A 216 10.63 18.87 -7.22
CA PRO A 216 10.78 17.51 -7.74
C PRO A 216 9.52 16.65 -7.54
N VAL A 217 8.73 16.92 -6.49
CA VAL A 217 7.48 16.18 -6.22
C VAL A 217 6.42 16.47 -7.28
N ARG A 218 6.24 17.74 -7.68
CA ARG A 218 5.29 18.13 -8.73
C ARG A 218 5.61 17.46 -10.06
N LYS A 219 6.90 17.35 -10.42
CA LYS A 219 7.32 16.66 -11.65
C LYS A 219 6.87 15.19 -11.68
N VAL A 220 7.10 14.45 -10.60
CA VAL A 220 6.68 13.03 -10.56
C VAL A 220 5.16 12.89 -10.47
N ALA A 221 4.47 13.79 -9.76
CA ALA A 221 3.00 13.82 -9.75
C ALA A 221 2.44 13.98 -11.16
N ASP A 222 3.01 14.88 -11.96
CA ASP A 222 2.63 15.12 -13.35
C ASP A 222 2.95 13.91 -14.24
N TYR A 223 4.14 13.33 -14.11
CA TYR A 223 4.53 12.12 -14.83
C TYR A 223 3.55 10.96 -14.60
N LEU A 224 3.25 10.66 -13.34
CA LEU A 224 2.34 9.59 -12.94
C LEU A 224 0.90 9.86 -13.43
N SER A 225 0.47 11.12 -13.43
CA SER A 225 -0.90 11.50 -13.80
C SER A 225 -1.14 11.55 -15.31
N CYS A 226 -0.13 11.95 -16.10
CA CYS A 226 -0.32 12.22 -17.53
C CYS A 226 0.32 11.18 -18.46
N CYS A 227 1.44 10.57 -18.05
CA CYS A 227 2.36 9.97 -19.01
C CYS A 227 2.71 8.52 -18.69
N ARG A 228 2.90 8.16 -17.41
CA ARG A 228 3.45 6.87 -16.97
C ARG A 228 2.84 5.70 -17.72
N ASP A 229 1.52 5.59 -17.75
CA ASP A 229 0.87 4.39 -18.30
C ASP A 229 1.13 4.20 -19.80
N SER A 230 1.25 5.29 -20.55
CA SER A 230 1.63 5.25 -21.97
C SER A 230 3.13 5.01 -22.17
N VAL A 231 3.98 5.68 -21.38
CA VAL A 231 5.45 5.62 -21.51
C VAL A 231 6.00 4.26 -21.06
N GLU A 232 5.40 3.67 -20.04
CA GLU A 232 5.78 2.37 -19.48
C GLU A 232 4.92 1.21 -20.01
N GLU A 233 4.08 1.47 -21.03
CA GLU A 233 3.24 0.47 -21.71
C GLU A 233 2.42 -0.40 -20.75
N GLN A 234 1.75 0.24 -19.78
CA GLN A 234 1.00 -0.47 -18.76
C GLN A 234 -0.18 -1.22 -19.39
N LYS A 235 -0.19 -2.55 -19.23
CA LYS A 235 -1.19 -3.43 -19.85
C LYS A 235 -2.64 -3.12 -19.47
N PHE A 236 -2.85 -2.60 -18.26
CA PHE A 236 -4.18 -2.30 -17.72
C PHE A 236 -4.19 -0.92 -17.07
N PRO A 237 -4.30 0.16 -17.86
CA PRO A 237 -4.30 1.52 -17.34
C PRO A 237 -5.65 1.91 -16.70
N PRO A 238 -5.66 2.81 -15.69
CA PRO A 238 -4.45 3.25 -15.00
C PRO A 238 -3.83 2.10 -14.21
N TRP A 239 -2.49 2.07 -14.14
CA TRP A 239 -1.83 1.16 -13.20
C TRP A 239 -2.39 1.40 -11.79
N ALA A 240 -2.63 0.31 -11.06
CA ALA A 240 -3.21 0.37 -9.71
C ALA A 240 -2.11 0.77 -8.70
N ASP A 241 -1.72 2.04 -8.77
CA ASP A 241 -0.60 2.60 -8.03
C ASP A 241 -1.05 3.20 -6.70
N GLN A 242 -0.93 2.41 -5.62
CA GLN A 242 -1.29 2.85 -4.28
C GLN A 242 -0.35 3.93 -3.76
N TRP A 243 0.91 3.91 -4.18
CA TRP A 243 1.90 4.88 -3.74
C TRP A 243 1.64 6.25 -4.36
N ALA A 244 1.16 6.28 -5.60
CA ALA A 244 0.65 7.50 -6.20
C ALA A 244 -0.56 8.07 -5.43
N ALA A 245 -1.49 7.22 -4.97
CA ALA A 245 -2.61 7.67 -4.14
C ALA A 245 -2.12 8.28 -2.81
N TYR A 246 -1.13 7.66 -2.16
CA TYR A 246 -0.47 8.22 -0.97
C TYR A 246 0.16 9.59 -1.26
N GLY A 247 0.98 9.70 -2.31
CA GLY A 247 1.67 10.94 -2.65
C GLY A 247 0.72 12.09 -3.00
N LEU A 248 -0.36 11.82 -3.73
CA LEU A 248 -1.38 12.82 -4.06
C LEU A 248 -2.16 13.28 -2.81
N ALA A 249 -2.48 12.36 -1.90
CA ALA A 249 -3.13 12.70 -0.64
C ALA A 249 -2.20 13.56 0.24
N GLU A 250 -0.91 13.24 0.28
CA GLU A 250 0.09 14.03 0.99
C GLU A 250 0.21 15.45 0.41
N MET A 251 0.24 15.58 -0.92
CA MET A 251 0.26 16.88 -1.61
C MET A 251 -0.98 17.71 -1.31
N ALA A 252 -2.17 17.11 -1.33
CA ALA A 252 -3.42 17.81 -1.06
C ALA A 252 -3.46 18.41 0.36
N ALA A 253 -2.76 17.78 1.31
CA ALA A 253 -2.66 18.19 2.70
C ALA A 253 -1.44 19.08 3.02
N TRP A 254 -0.69 19.54 2.01
CA TRP A 254 0.44 20.44 2.22
C TRP A 254 0.02 21.77 2.85
N PRO A 255 0.90 22.42 3.63
CA PRO A 255 0.63 23.76 4.14
C PRO A 255 0.69 24.80 3.01
N GLY A 256 -0.14 25.83 3.09
CA GLY A 256 -0.14 26.97 2.15
C GLY A 256 -1.51 27.25 1.53
N GLU A 257 -1.60 28.32 0.73
CA GLU A 257 -2.82 28.67 0.00
C GLU A 257 -2.84 28.06 -1.42
N GLY A 258 -4.04 27.67 -1.86
CA GLY A 258 -4.32 27.26 -3.24
C GLY A 258 -4.38 25.75 -3.44
N PRO A 259 -4.86 25.29 -4.61
CA PRO A 259 -4.89 23.87 -4.90
C PRO A 259 -3.46 23.36 -5.10
N HIS A 260 -3.02 22.44 -4.25
CA HIS A 260 -1.71 21.79 -4.40
C HIS A 260 -1.67 20.81 -5.59
N LEU A 261 -2.85 20.37 -6.05
CA LEU A 261 -3.05 19.45 -7.18
C LEU A 261 -3.53 20.21 -8.43
N ASN A 262 -2.94 19.90 -9.59
CA ASN A 262 -3.45 20.41 -10.88
C ASN A 262 -4.59 19.53 -11.43
N GLU A 263 -5.18 19.94 -12.56
CA GLU A 263 -6.31 19.23 -13.19
C GLU A 263 -5.97 17.79 -13.60
N ALA A 264 -4.74 17.53 -14.04
CA ALA A 264 -4.32 16.18 -14.40
C ALA A 264 -4.23 15.28 -13.16
N ASN A 265 -3.69 15.80 -12.06
CA ASN A 265 -3.65 15.07 -10.78
C ASN A 265 -5.06 14.72 -10.29
N VAL A 266 -6.01 15.65 -10.41
CA VAL A 266 -7.43 15.40 -10.06
C VAL A 266 -8.07 14.36 -10.97
N ALA A 267 -7.87 14.44 -12.28
CA ALA A 267 -8.40 13.46 -13.23
C ALA A 267 -7.81 12.05 -13.00
N TYR A 268 -6.52 11.98 -12.70
CA TYR A 268 -5.84 10.74 -12.37
C TYR A 268 -6.33 10.16 -11.03
N THR A 269 -6.57 11.00 -10.03
CA THR A 269 -7.17 10.61 -8.74
C THR A 269 -8.52 9.91 -8.92
N ARG A 270 -9.40 10.46 -9.77
CA ARG A 270 -10.69 9.82 -10.11
C ARG A 270 -10.49 8.47 -10.79
N SER A 271 -9.55 8.39 -11.72
CA SER A 271 -9.24 7.15 -12.44
C SER A 271 -8.69 6.07 -11.51
N LEU A 272 -7.87 6.44 -10.52
CA LEU A 272 -7.41 5.54 -9.46
C LEU A 272 -8.58 5.07 -8.58
N ALA A 273 -9.48 5.97 -8.18
CA ALA A 273 -10.66 5.61 -7.40
C ALA A 273 -11.53 4.56 -8.11
N ASP A 274 -11.77 4.74 -9.42
CA ASP A 274 -12.50 3.76 -10.24
C ASP A 274 -11.75 2.43 -10.33
N ARG A 275 -10.42 2.48 -10.53
CA ARG A 275 -9.57 1.28 -10.64
C ARG A 275 -9.59 0.45 -9.36
N PHE A 276 -9.32 1.07 -8.20
CA PHE A 276 -9.32 0.36 -6.92
C PHE A 276 -10.73 -0.06 -6.51
N GLY A 277 -11.75 0.77 -6.77
CA GLY A 277 -13.14 0.41 -6.54
C GLY A 277 -13.56 -0.84 -7.32
N PHE A 278 -13.12 -0.96 -8.58
CA PHE A 278 -13.33 -2.16 -9.40
C PHE A 278 -12.59 -3.39 -8.83
N LEU A 279 -11.31 -3.26 -8.45
CA LEU A 279 -10.53 -4.36 -7.89
C LEU A 279 -11.16 -4.90 -6.61
N VAL A 280 -11.55 -4.02 -5.68
CA VAL A 280 -12.24 -4.41 -4.44
C VAL A 280 -13.60 -5.04 -4.73
N ARG A 281 -14.35 -4.52 -5.71
CA ARG A 281 -15.63 -5.12 -6.11
C ARG A 281 -15.44 -6.56 -6.57
N VAL A 282 -14.50 -6.81 -7.48
CA VAL A 282 -14.22 -8.15 -8.00
C VAL A 282 -13.74 -9.08 -6.88
N GLU A 283 -12.84 -8.61 -6.02
CA GLU A 283 -12.34 -9.42 -4.91
C GLU A 283 -13.42 -9.77 -3.89
N SER A 284 -14.31 -8.83 -3.57
CA SER A 284 -15.43 -9.07 -2.65
C SER A 284 -16.41 -10.12 -3.15
N GLN A 285 -16.35 -10.50 -4.43
CA GLN A 285 -17.17 -11.54 -5.02
C GLN A 285 -16.52 -12.92 -4.93
N ARG A 286 -15.24 -13.02 -4.54
CA ARG A 286 -14.48 -14.27 -4.44
C ARG A 286 -14.63 -14.92 -3.07
N ARG A 287 -14.93 -16.21 -3.08
CA ARG A 287 -15.04 -17.07 -1.89
C ARG A 287 -14.01 -18.18 -1.91
N GLN A 288 -13.74 -18.75 -0.74
CA GLN A 288 -12.88 -19.93 -0.58
C GLN A 288 -13.68 -21.20 -0.85
N ASP A 289 -14.13 -21.38 -2.09
CA ASP A 289 -14.77 -22.59 -2.54
C ASP A 289 -14.40 -22.92 -3.99
N TRP A 290 -14.45 -24.20 -4.34
CA TRP A 290 -13.97 -24.70 -5.63
C TRP A 290 -14.68 -24.05 -6.83
N PHE A 291 -15.94 -23.65 -6.67
CA PHE A 291 -16.73 -23.04 -7.74
C PHE A 291 -16.29 -21.59 -7.97
N SER A 292 -16.14 -20.82 -6.89
CA SER A 292 -15.59 -19.47 -6.94
C SER A 292 -14.18 -19.46 -7.54
N ASP A 293 -13.32 -20.40 -7.14
CA ASP A 293 -11.95 -20.49 -7.67
C ASP A 293 -11.94 -20.79 -9.18
N ALA A 294 -12.84 -21.66 -9.65
CA ALA A 294 -12.93 -22.01 -11.07
C ALA A 294 -13.44 -20.85 -11.95
N ILE A 295 -14.36 -20.03 -11.45
CA ILE A 295 -15.05 -18.99 -12.24
C ILE A 295 -14.43 -17.60 -12.05
N HIS A 296 -14.04 -17.25 -10.83
CA HIS A 296 -13.59 -15.90 -10.45
C HIS A 296 -12.09 -15.83 -10.16
N GLY A 297 -11.42 -16.98 -10.17
CA GLY A 297 -10.04 -17.11 -9.76
C GLY A 297 -9.89 -17.01 -8.24
N ARG A 298 -8.65 -17.21 -7.80
CA ARG A 298 -8.31 -17.23 -6.38
C ARG A 298 -8.41 -15.84 -5.76
N GLN A 299 -8.68 -15.83 -4.47
CA GLN A 299 -8.59 -14.63 -3.64
C GLN A 299 -7.19 -14.01 -3.71
N ALA A 300 -7.14 -12.68 -3.71
CA ALA A 300 -5.89 -11.94 -3.67
C ALA A 300 -5.15 -12.18 -2.33
N ARG A 301 -3.81 -12.21 -2.40
CA ARG A 301 -2.96 -12.19 -1.20
C ARG A 301 -3.21 -10.90 -0.41
N ALA A 302 -3.00 -10.95 0.90
CA ALA A 302 -3.18 -9.77 1.75
C ALA A 302 -2.27 -8.61 1.36
N ALA A 303 -1.06 -8.87 0.84
CA ALA A 303 -0.21 -7.83 0.27
C ALA A 303 -0.92 -7.04 -0.84
N GLY A 304 -1.57 -7.73 -1.78
CA GLY A 304 -2.26 -7.08 -2.90
C GLY A 304 -3.57 -6.40 -2.51
N MET A 305 -4.33 -6.98 -1.58
CA MET A 305 -5.56 -6.36 -1.10
C MET A 305 -5.28 -5.19 -0.15
N GLY A 306 -4.23 -5.28 0.65
CA GLY A 306 -3.75 -4.21 1.51
C GLY A 306 -3.40 -2.96 0.71
N THR A 307 -2.68 -3.08 -0.41
CA THR A 307 -2.39 -1.92 -1.26
C THR A 307 -3.64 -1.23 -1.79
N TRP A 308 -4.72 -1.98 -2.07
CA TRP A 308 -5.99 -1.38 -2.47
C TRP A 308 -6.64 -0.61 -1.33
N GLY A 309 -6.59 -1.14 -0.10
CA GLY A 309 -7.10 -0.47 1.09
C GLY A 309 -6.32 0.80 1.42
N GLU A 310 -4.99 0.76 1.35
CA GLU A 310 -4.11 1.91 1.48
C GLU A 310 -4.42 3.02 0.47
N ALA A 311 -4.61 2.64 -0.81
CA ALA A 311 -4.96 3.57 -1.86
C ALA A 311 -6.32 4.21 -1.60
N LEU A 312 -7.34 3.41 -1.29
CA LEU A 312 -8.69 3.91 -1.04
C LEU A 312 -8.75 4.82 0.19
N ASP A 313 -8.03 4.53 1.26
CA ASP A 313 -7.93 5.47 2.38
C ASP A 313 -7.27 6.80 1.96
N SER A 314 -6.16 6.73 1.22
CA SER A 314 -5.46 7.93 0.75
C SER A 314 -6.38 8.79 -0.14
N LEU A 315 -7.11 8.16 -1.06
CA LEU A 315 -8.09 8.83 -1.91
C LEU A 315 -9.28 9.39 -1.11
N TRP A 316 -9.71 8.73 -0.04
CA TRP A 316 -10.77 9.22 0.84
C TRP A 316 -10.35 10.49 1.61
N ARG A 317 -9.11 10.54 2.10
CA ARG A 317 -8.53 11.73 2.75
C ARG A 317 -8.39 12.87 1.75
N LEU A 318 -7.79 12.59 0.60
CA LEU A 318 -7.64 13.55 -0.49
C LEU A 318 -8.99 14.16 -0.90
N ALA A 319 -10.04 13.33 -1.05
CA ALA A 319 -11.39 13.80 -1.36
C ALA A 319 -12.04 14.63 -0.23
N GLY A 320 -11.51 14.56 0.99
CA GLY A 320 -11.88 15.45 2.10
C GLY A 320 -11.17 16.80 2.04
N ASP A 321 -9.95 16.85 1.50
CA ASP A 321 -9.10 18.04 1.44
C ASP A 321 -9.29 18.86 0.15
N ASP A 322 -9.62 18.22 -0.98
CA ASP A 322 -9.87 18.89 -2.26
C ASP A 322 -11.37 18.90 -2.62
N PRO A 323 -12.04 20.06 -2.60
CA PRO A 323 -13.48 20.17 -2.91
C PRO A 323 -13.87 19.66 -4.30
N ARG A 324 -12.94 19.63 -5.26
CA ARG A 324 -13.20 19.10 -6.62
C ARG A 324 -13.42 17.59 -6.61
N LEU A 325 -13.13 16.88 -5.52
CA LEU A 325 -13.22 15.43 -5.38
C LEU A 325 -14.22 15.00 -4.28
N ALA A 326 -14.92 15.96 -3.66
CA ALA A 326 -15.86 15.66 -2.58
C ALA A 326 -16.96 14.64 -2.99
N ASP A 327 -17.34 14.59 -4.28
CA ASP A 327 -18.37 13.69 -4.81
C ASP A 327 -17.97 12.20 -4.80
N ILE A 328 -16.66 11.88 -4.75
CA ILE A 328 -16.19 10.49 -4.72
C ILE A 328 -15.93 9.97 -3.29
N ARG A 329 -15.87 10.87 -2.30
CA ARG A 329 -15.43 10.54 -0.92
C ARG A 329 -16.22 9.37 -0.33
N ASP A 330 -17.55 9.43 -0.36
CA ASP A 330 -18.40 8.41 0.26
C ASP A 330 -18.21 7.04 -0.39
N LYS A 331 -18.17 6.99 -1.73
CA LYS A 331 -18.00 5.75 -2.50
C LYS A 331 -16.64 5.11 -2.27
N VAL A 332 -15.59 5.92 -2.21
CA VAL A 332 -14.24 5.45 -1.88
C VAL A 332 -14.21 4.90 -0.45
N GLY A 333 -14.84 5.61 0.49
CA GLY A 333 -14.96 5.16 1.88
C GLY A 333 -15.66 3.81 2.02
N GLU A 334 -16.76 3.57 1.30
CA GLU A 334 -17.44 2.27 1.27
C GLU A 334 -16.52 1.12 0.82
N ARG A 335 -15.67 1.39 -0.19
CA ARG A 335 -14.72 0.41 -0.70
C ARG A 335 -13.58 0.16 0.28
N ALA A 336 -13.09 1.20 0.95
CA ALA A 336 -12.09 1.06 2.01
C ALA A 336 -12.63 0.18 3.16
N VAL A 337 -13.85 0.44 3.63
CA VAL A 337 -14.49 -0.37 4.70
C VAL A 337 -14.68 -1.82 4.27
N CYS A 338 -15.11 -2.09 3.04
CA CYS A 338 -15.21 -3.45 2.53
C CYS A 338 -13.85 -4.16 2.52
N THR A 339 -12.79 -3.46 2.13
CA THR A 339 -11.41 -4.00 2.10
C THR A 339 -10.93 -4.32 3.52
N ALA A 340 -11.12 -3.41 4.47
CA ALA A 340 -10.79 -3.63 5.88
C ALA A 340 -11.54 -4.83 6.47
N GLY A 341 -12.83 -4.97 6.15
CA GLY A 341 -13.64 -6.13 6.54
C GLY A 341 -13.08 -7.45 6.02
N MET A 342 -12.73 -7.50 4.72
CA MET A 342 -12.13 -8.70 4.12
C MET A 342 -10.75 -9.02 4.72
N LEU A 343 -9.90 -8.01 4.98
CA LEU A 343 -8.60 -8.22 5.61
C LEU A 343 -8.76 -8.77 7.03
N ALA A 344 -9.60 -8.15 7.86
CA ALA A 344 -9.83 -8.59 9.24
C ALA A 344 -10.51 -9.97 9.34
N ASP A 345 -11.34 -10.33 8.37
CA ASP A 345 -11.97 -11.65 8.28
C ASP A 345 -10.94 -12.75 7.94
N ARG A 346 -10.02 -12.48 7.02
CA ARG A 346 -9.01 -13.43 6.53
C ARG A 346 -7.76 -13.56 7.41
N GLN A 347 -7.65 -12.77 8.48
CA GLN A 347 -6.52 -12.83 9.41
C GLN A 347 -6.59 -14.08 10.28
N VAL A 348 -5.45 -14.73 10.52
CA VAL A 348 -5.36 -15.86 11.46
C VAL A 348 -5.52 -15.36 12.89
N LYS A 349 -6.60 -15.77 13.56
CA LYS A 349 -6.98 -15.33 14.94
C LYS A 349 -6.68 -16.35 16.03
N THR A 350 -6.34 -17.58 15.68
CA THR A 350 -6.09 -18.66 16.64
C THR A 350 -4.78 -19.34 16.32
N ALA A 351 -3.86 -19.38 17.28
CA ALA A 351 -2.61 -20.09 17.13
C ALA A 351 -2.85 -21.60 17.11
N SER A 352 -2.15 -22.31 16.24
CA SER A 352 -2.13 -23.78 16.20
C SER A 352 -0.69 -24.27 15.96
N THR A 353 -0.43 -25.56 16.16
CA THR A 353 0.89 -26.14 15.84
C THR A 353 1.27 -25.96 14.37
N THR A 354 0.27 -25.85 13.49
CA THR A 354 0.43 -25.61 12.05
C THR A 354 0.46 -24.13 11.67
N GLU A 355 0.12 -23.23 12.60
CA GLU A 355 0.09 -21.78 12.38
C GLU A 355 0.81 -21.08 13.55
N PRO A 356 2.14 -21.26 13.67
CA PRO A 356 2.90 -20.74 14.80
C PRO A 356 2.95 -19.20 14.83
N LEU A 357 2.62 -18.57 13.71
CA LEU A 357 2.63 -17.12 13.55
C LEU A 357 1.18 -16.57 13.52
N LEU A 358 0.56 -16.50 14.70
CA LEU A 358 -0.72 -15.82 14.94
C LEU A 358 -0.69 -14.38 14.39
N GLY A 359 -1.84 -13.87 13.92
CA GLY A 359 -1.96 -12.50 13.42
C GLY A 359 -1.57 -12.33 11.95
N GLY A 360 -1.09 -13.40 11.30
CA GLY A 360 -0.66 -13.41 9.90
C GLY A 360 -1.79 -13.62 8.89
N TRP A 361 -1.44 -13.43 7.61
CA TRP A 361 -2.26 -13.81 6.44
C TRP A 361 -1.49 -14.81 5.60
N PHE A 362 -2.19 -15.85 5.13
CA PHE A 362 -1.60 -16.92 4.36
C PHE A 362 -2.32 -17.08 3.02
N THR A 363 -1.58 -17.40 1.98
CA THR A 363 -2.12 -17.82 0.68
C THR A 363 -1.37 -19.06 0.26
N GLU A 364 -2.10 -20.17 0.06
CA GLU A 364 -1.51 -21.47 -0.25
C GLU A 364 -0.42 -21.88 0.74
N GLY A 365 -0.69 -21.70 2.05
CA GLY A 365 0.26 -22.01 3.12
C GLY A 365 1.41 -21.03 3.28
N ILE A 366 1.55 -20.04 2.40
CA ILE A 366 2.67 -19.09 2.38
C ILE A 366 2.24 -17.72 2.91
N THR A 367 3.02 -17.19 3.85
CA THR A 367 2.95 -15.79 4.30
C THR A 367 4.26 -15.10 4.00
N ARG A 368 4.19 -13.79 3.70
CA ARG A 368 5.36 -12.93 3.53
C ARG A 368 5.22 -11.68 4.38
N MET A 369 6.34 -11.04 4.67
CA MET A 369 6.34 -9.79 5.43
C MET A 369 5.49 -8.67 4.76
N ASP A 370 5.41 -8.64 3.43
CA ASP A 370 4.58 -7.67 2.70
C ASP A 370 3.06 -7.94 2.82
N ASP A 371 2.66 -9.16 3.17
CA ASP A 371 1.27 -9.44 3.52
C ASP A 371 0.88 -8.75 4.82
N GLN A 372 1.82 -8.63 5.75
CA GLN A 372 1.59 -7.99 7.05
C GLN A 372 1.66 -6.48 6.92
N GLN A 373 2.69 -5.97 6.23
CA GLN A 373 2.89 -4.55 5.98
C GLN A 373 1.61 -3.91 5.44
N HIS A 374 1.13 -4.37 4.28
CA HIS A 374 0.05 -3.69 3.59
C HIS A 374 -1.30 -3.90 4.28
N ALA A 375 -1.53 -5.07 4.89
CA ALA A 375 -2.74 -5.31 5.66
C ALA A 375 -2.79 -4.42 6.91
N LEU A 376 -1.68 -4.29 7.64
CA LEU A 376 -1.55 -3.41 8.80
C LEU A 376 -1.88 -1.97 8.42
N SER A 377 -1.21 -1.42 7.40
CA SER A 377 -1.40 -0.04 6.96
C SER A 377 -2.84 0.23 6.50
N ALA A 378 -3.43 -0.68 5.71
CA ALA A 378 -4.82 -0.55 5.26
C ALA A 378 -5.82 -0.58 6.43
N LEU A 379 -5.66 -1.52 7.36
CA LEU A 379 -6.54 -1.69 8.52
C LEU A 379 -6.46 -0.48 9.46
N LEU A 380 -5.23 -0.05 9.79
CA LEU A 380 -4.98 1.10 10.66
C LEU A 380 -5.66 2.35 10.10
N ARG A 381 -5.43 2.66 8.82
CA ARG A 381 -5.92 3.90 8.24
C ARG A 381 -7.43 3.90 8.02
N SER A 382 -8.02 2.73 7.76
CA SER A 382 -9.47 2.55 7.63
C SER A 382 -10.25 2.81 8.94
N THR A 383 -9.60 2.80 10.11
CA THR A 383 -10.27 3.03 11.41
C THR A 383 -11.07 4.34 11.43
N GLU A 384 -10.51 5.42 10.89
CA GLU A 384 -11.13 6.73 10.83
C GLU A 384 -12.37 6.73 9.91
N ILE A 385 -12.26 6.06 8.76
CA ILE A 385 -13.35 5.93 7.77
C ILE A 385 -14.51 5.13 8.36
N ILE A 386 -14.21 4.03 9.06
CA ILE A 386 -15.23 3.22 9.73
C ILE A 386 -15.91 4.08 10.81
N ALA A 387 -15.14 4.80 11.63
CA ALA A 387 -15.67 5.63 12.69
C ALA A 387 -16.58 6.77 12.17
N SER A 388 -16.19 7.45 11.09
CA SER A 388 -17.00 8.53 10.51
C SER A 388 -18.36 8.04 10.03
N ARG A 389 -18.41 6.84 9.45
CA ARG A 389 -19.64 6.24 8.90
C ARG A 389 -20.56 5.63 9.95
N THR A 390 -20.04 5.27 11.13
CA THR A 390 -20.89 4.82 12.25
C THR A 390 -21.63 5.97 12.95
N LYS A 391 -21.17 7.22 12.77
CA LYS A 391 -21.75 8.42 13.38
C LYS A 391 -22.82 9.09 12.53
N GLU A 392 -23.00 8.69 11.27
CA GLU A 392 -24.07 9.22 10.42
C GLU A 392 -25.42 8.62 10.83
N PRO A 393 -26.41 9.44 11.23
CA PRO A 393 -27.76 8.92 11.48
C PRO A 393 -28.35 8.39 10.17
N LYS A 394 -28.91 7.17 10.24
CA LYS A 394 -29.66 6.54 9.15
C LYS A 394 -30.90 7.33 8.75
#